data_AF-A0A6I4HV26-F1
#
_entry.id   AF-A0A6I4HV26-F1
#
_cell.length_a   1.000
_cell.length_b   1.000
_cell.length_c   1.000
_cell.angle_alpha   90.00
_cell.angle_beta   90.00
_cell.angle_gamma   90.00
#
_symmetry.space_group_name_H-M   'P 1'
#
loop_
_entity.id
_entity.type
_entity.pdbx_description
1 polymer ?
#
loop_
_entity_poly.entity_id
_entity_poly.type
_entity_poly.pdbx_seq_one_letter_code
_entity_poly.pdbx_strand_id
1 'polypeptide(L)'
;LAGHLPISSGSLTVDDESIFEPHPDRGLVFQQHTLFPWKSVLENIAFGLKMKGIAKQKRIEQAQKMIDLVGLKGFEHKFPA
;
A
#
# COMPACT_ATOMS: atom_id res chain seq x y z
N LEU A 1 -12.64 8.84 -2.06
CA LEU A 1 -11.70 9.36 -3.08
C LEU A 1 -10.38 9.68 -2.38
N ALA A 2 -9.25 9.11 -2.83
CA ALA A 2 -7.97 9.38 -2.18
C ALA A 2 -7.34 10.75 -2.54
N GLY A 3 -8.04 11.59 -3.30
CA GLY A 3 -7.58 12.93 -3.70
C GLY A 3 -6.91 13.00 -5.08
N HIS A 4 -6.95 11.92 -5.86
CA HIS A 4 -6.34 11.87 -7.20
C HIS A 4 -7.20 12.45 -8.34
N LEU A 5 -8.44 12.85 -8.05
CA LEU A 5 -9.36 13.46 -9.01
C LEU A 5 -9.92 14.76 -8.41
N PRO A 6 -10.12 15.80 -9.25
CA PRO A 6 -10.69 17.05 -8.79
C PRO A 6 -12.15 16.86 -8.36
N ILE A 7 -12.56 17.60 -7.32
CA ILE A 7 -13.96 17.62 -6.86
C ILE A 7 -14.73 18.57 -7.78
N SER A 8 -15.73 18.05 -8.49
CA SER A 8 -16.55 18.87 -9.41
C SER A 8 -17.54 19.78 -8.68
N SER A 9 -18.07 19.37 -7.53
CA SER A 9 -18.93 20.18 -6.66
C SER A 9 -19.04 19.55 -5.26
N GLY A 10 -19.47 20.34 -4.27
CA GLY A 10 -19.60 19.91 -2.88
C GLY A 10 -18.28 19.88 -2.12
N SER A 11 -18.25 19.16 -1.00
CA SER A 11 -17.08 19.02 -0.14
C SER A 11 -16.84 17.55 0.20
N LEU A 12 -15.57 17.16 0.31
CA LEU A 12 -15.16 15.83 0.74
C LEU A 12 -14.25 15.97 1.96
N THR A 13 -14.62 15.29 3.05
CA THR A 13 -13.84 15.27 4.30
C THR A 13 -13.58 13.84 4.76
N VAL A 14 -12.48 13.64 5.48
CA VAL A 14 -12.15 12.43 6.26
C VAL A 14 -11.60 12.90 7.59
N ASP A 15 -12.13 12.38 8.70
CA ASP A 15 -11.76 12.79 10.06
C ASP A 15 -11.83 14.32 10.27
N ASP A 16 -12.90 14.94 9.74
CA ASP A 16 -13.14 16.39 9.71
C ASP A 16 -12.10 17.23 8.92
N GLU A 17 -11.10 16.59 8.30
CA GLU A 17 -10.13 17.24 7.41
C GLU A 17 -10.61 17.22 5.94
N SER A 18 -10.47 18.36 5.26
CA SER A 18 -10.87 18.50 3.85
C SER A 18 -9.84 17.87 2.91
N ILE A 19 -10.34 17.10 1.93
CA ILE A 19 -9.51 16.42 0.93
C ILE A 19 -9.48 17.23 -0.36
N PHE A 20 -8.33 17.81 -0.69
CA PHE A 20 -8.09 18.51 -1.95
C PHE A 20 -7.06 17.82 -2.85
N GLU A 21 -6.18 17.03 -2.27
CA GLU A 21 -5.06 16.38 -2.97
C GLU A 21 -4.77 14.99 -2.41
N PRO A 22 -3.94 14.16 -3.07
CA PRO A 22 -3.49 12.89 -2.52
C PRO A 22 -2.68 13.07 -1.23
N HIS A 23 -2.80 12.13 -0.29
CA HIS A 23 -1.99 12.14 0.94
C HIS A 23 -1.45 10.75 1.25
N PRO A 24 -0.22 10.62 1.80
CA PRO A 24 0.41 9.33 2.12
C PRO A 24 -0.36 8.43 3.09
N ASP A 25 -1.31 8.99 3.84
CA ASP A 25 -2.16 8.24 4.78
C ASP A 25 -3.37 7.58 4.10
N ARG A 26 -3.58 7.85 2.81
CA ARG A 26 -4.66 7.28 2.02
C ARG A 26 -4.11 6.31 0.98
N GLY A 27 -4.35 5.03 1.20
CA GLY A 27 -4.04 3.96 0.24
C GLY A 27 -5.13 3.79 -0.82
N LEU A 28 -4.75 3.30 -1.99
CA LEU A 28 -5.67 2.84 -3.03
C LEU A 28 -5.56 1.32 -3.19
N VAL A 29 -6.71 0.66 -3.30
CA VAL A 29 -6.81 -0.75 -3.69
C VAL A 29 -7.64 -0.80 -4.96
N PHE A 30 -7.06 -1.34 -6.03
CA PHE A 30 -7.71 -1.44 -7.34
C PHE A 30 -8.41 -2.79 -7.50
N GLN A 31 -9.46 -2.85 -8.32
CA GLN A 31 -10.17 -4.11 -8.62
C GLN A 31 -9.32 -5.07 -9.45
N GLN A 32 -8.42 -4.54 -10.30
CA GLN A 32 -7.42 -5.32 -11.02
C GLN A 32 -6.12 -5.37 -10.22
N HIS A 33 -5.40 -6.49 -10.30
CA HIS A 33 -4.16 -6.70 -9.55
C HIS A 33 -3.08 -5.69 -9.98
N THR A 34 -2.67 -4.81 -9.07
CA THR A 34 -1.58 -3.85 -9.28
C THR A 34 -0.28 -4.27 -8.61
N LEU A 35 -0.07 -5.58 -8.45
CA LEU A 35 1.19 -6.09 -7.94
C LEU A 35 2.30 -5.83 -8.96
N PHE A 36 3.51 -5.52 -8.49
CA PHE A 36 4.69 -5.52 -9.34
C PHE A 36 5.01 -6.97 -9.72
N PRO A 37 4.91 -7.36 -11.00
CA PRO A 37 5.04 -8.77 -11.40
C PRO A 37 6.48 -9.29 -11.26
N TRP A 38 7.47 -8.39 -11.28
CA TRP A 38 8.89 -8.70 -11.05
C TRP A 38 9.30 -8.63 -9.58
N LYS A 39 8.35 -8.61 -8.64
CA LYS A 39 8.61 -8.61 -7.19
C LYS A 39 7.93 -9.81 -6.55
N SER A 40 8.59 -10.39 -5.57
CA SER A 40 7.98 -11.38 -4.69
C SER A 40 6.86 -10.77 -3.83
N VAL A 41 6.05 -11.61 -3.17
CA VAL A 41 5.02 -11.18 -2.20
C VAL A 41 5.63 -10.28 -1.12
N LEU A 42 6.75 -10.71 -0.52
CA LEU A 42 7.46 -9.94 0.51
C LEU A 42 7.90 -8.56 -0.02
N GLU A 43 8.42 -8.50 -1.24
CA GLU A 43 8.88 -7.26 -1.85
C GLU A 43 7.74 -6.32 -2.24
N ASN A 44 6.59 -6.86 -2.67
CA ASN A 44 5.39 -6.08 -2.92
C ASN A 44 4.88 -5.43 -1.63
N ILE A 45 4.80 -6.19 -0.53
CA ILE A 45 4.35 -5.68 0.77
C ILE A 45 5.35 -4.66 1.35
N ALA A 46 6.66 -4.93 1.25
CA ALA A 46 7.69 -4.03 1.77
C ALA A 46 7.87 -2.74 0.94
N PHE A 47 7.28 -2.65 -0.25
CA PHE A 47 7.51 -1.55 -1.19
C PHE A 47 7.08 -0.20 -0.63
N GLY A 48 5.88 -0.10 -0.04
CA GLY A 48 5.39 1.16 0.54
C GLY A 48 6.32 1.69 1.64
N LEU A 49 6.81 0.80 2.50
CA LEU A 49 7.77 1.14 3.56
C LEU A 49 9.13 1.57 3.00
N LYS A 50 9.57 0.95 1.89
CA LYS A 50 10.78 1.41 1.17
C LYS A 50 10.61 2.83 0.65
N MET A 51 9.46 3.18 0.09
CA MET A 51 9.17 4.54 -0.40
C MET A 51 9.10 5.57 0.74
N LYS A 52 8.66 5.15 1.94
CA LYS A 52 8.74 5.95 3.18
C LYS A 52 10.16 6.06 3.77
N GLY A 53 11.18 5.53 3.12
CA GLY A 53 12.58 5.60 3.59
C GLY A 53 12.92 4.66 4.76
N ILE A 54 12.05 3.72 5.11
CA ILE A 54 12.28 2.81 6.23
C ILE A 54 13.43 1.85 5.92
N ALA A 55 14.35 1.69 6.88
CA ALA A 55 15.53 0.83 6.76
C ALA A 55 15.18 -0.62 6.38
N LYS A 56 16.05 -1.28 5.61
CA LYS A 56 15.81 -2.61 5.02
C LYS A 56 15.34 -3.64 6.04
N GLN A 57 16.03 -3.72 7.17
CA GLN A 57 15.69 -4.70 8.21
C GLN A 57 14.28 -4.47 8.77
N LYS A 58 13.95 -3.23 9.14
CA LYS A 58 12.66 -2.86 9.71
C LYS A 58 11.50 -3.12 8.75
N ARG A 59 11.66 -2.78 7.46
CA ARG A 59 10.60 -3.02 6.47
C ARG A 59 10.37 -4.50 6.17
N ILE A 60 11.42 -5.34 6.20
CA ILE A 60 11.27 -6.79 6.04
C ILE A 60 10.53 -7.38 7.25
N GLU A 61 10.89 -6.96 8.47
CA GLU A 61 10.21 -7.41 9.69
C GLU A 61 8.72 -7.04 9.68
N GLN A 62 8.39 -5.79 9.32
CA GLN A 62 7.00 -5.34 9.21
C GLN A 62 6.24 -6.07 8.08
N ALA A 63 6.89 -6.30 6.94
CA ALA A 63 6.28 -7.05 5.85
C ALA A 63 6.00 -8.51 6.25
N GLN A 64 6.89 -9.17 6.99
CA GLN A 64 6.66 -10.52 7.49
C GLN A 64 5.46 -10.58 8.44
N LYS A 65 5.35 -9.63 9.38
CA LYS A 65 4.18 -9.53 10.27
C LYS A 65 2.88 -9.39 9.48
N MET A 66 2.89 -8.63 8.38
CA MET A 66 1.73 -8.49 7.52
C MET A 66 1.41 -9.78 6.78
N ILE A 67 2.42 -10.49 6.25
CA ILE A 67 2.26 -11.80 5.62
C ILE A 67 1.61 -12.81 6.56
N ASP A 68 2.07 -12.85 7.81
CA ASP A 68 1.49 -13.71 8.84
C ASP A 68 0.03 -13.32 9.14
N LEU A 69 -0.26 -12.02 9.26
CA LEU A 69 -1.60 -11.50 9.53
C LEU A 69 -2.61 -11.85 8.43
N VAL A 70 -2.20 -11.80 7.15
CA VAL A 70 -3.10 -12.08 6.02
C VAL A 70 -3.08 -13.55 5.58
N GLY A 71 -2.40 -14.43 6.33
CA GLY A 71 -2.39 -15.87 6.05
C GLY A 71 -1.55 -16.29 4.84
N LEU A 72 -0.56 -15.50 4.44
CA LEU A 72 0.32 -15.76 3.29
C LEU A 72 1.67 -16.40 3.68
N LYS A 73 1.80 -16.91 4.91
CA LYS A 73 3.02 -17.55 5.38
C LYS A 73 3.43 -18.71 4.45
N GLY A 74 4.70 -18.74 4.04
CA GLY A 74 5.22 -19.70 3.05
C GLY A 74 5.12 -19.26 1.59
N PHE A 75 4.52 -18.08 1.32
CA PHE A 75 4.41 -17.50 -0.02
C PHE A 75 5.35 -16.29 -0.22
N GLU A 76 6.21 -15.99 0.75
CA GLU A 76 7.05 -14.78 0.82
C GLU A 76 7.83 -14.54 -0.48
N HIS A 77 8.34 -15.61 -1.08
CA HIS A 77 9.20 -15.59 -2.27
C HIS A 77 8.46 -15.88 -3.57
N LYS A 78 7.14 -16.09 -3.53
CA LYS A 78 6.37 -16.28 -4.78
C LYS A 78 6.22 -14.96 -5.50
N PHE A 79 6.26 -15.03 -6.82
CA PHE A 79 5.95 -13.92 -7.71
C PHE A 79 4.47 -14.00 -8.12
N PRO A 80 3.82 -12.86 -8.43
CA PRO A 80 2.49 -12.86 -9.05
C PRO A 80 2.48 -13.74 -10.30
N ALA A 81 1.41 -14.53 -10.46
CA ALA A 81 1.17 -15.37 -11.64
C ALA A 81 0.58 -14.56 -12.79
#